data_AF-A0A1B6NTX0-F1
#
_entry.id   AF-A0A1B6NTX0-F1
#
_cell.length_a   1.000
_cell.length_b   1.000
_cell.length_c   1.000
_cell.angle_alpha   90.00
_cell.angle_beta   90.00
_cell.angle_gamma   90.00
#
_symmetry.space_group_name_H-M   'P 1'
#
loop_
_entity.id
_entity.type
_entity.pdbx_description
1 polymer ?
#
loop_
_entity_poly.entity_id
_entity_poly.type
_entity_poly.pdbx_seq_one_letter_code
_entity_poly.pdbx_strand_id
1 'polypeptide(L)'
;MFISAVTLSLAPIVSLLIVNLAFGVMTKAAPQLNIFSIGFSIAQVMGLLIIWITLDNFTAHFETQWFRAEQFMCELLNICS
;
A
#
# COMPACT_ATOMS: atom_id res chain seq x y z
N MET A 1 -11.35 12.04 0.53
CA MET A 1 -10.27 11.53 1.42
C MET A 1 -10.20 10.01 1.43
N PHE A 2 -11.24 9.28 1.86
CA PHE A 2 -11.21 7.79 1.88
C PHE A 2 -10.94 7.15 0.51
N ILE A 3 -11.64 7.59 -0.54
CA ILE A 3 -11.44 7.07 -1.90
C ILE A 3 -10.00 7.26 -2.37
N SER A 4 -9.46 8.49 -2.26
CA SER A 4 -8.08 8.81 -2.62
C SER A 4 -7.04 7.99 -1.82
N ALA A 5 -7.29 7.79 -0.52
CA ALA A 5 -6.42 6.99 0.34
C ALA A 5 -6.43 5.51 -0.05
N VAL A 6 -7.60 4.94 -0.36
CA VAL A 6 -7.73 3.56 -0.81
C VAL A 6 -7.08 3.37 -2.18
N THR A 7 -7.27 4.29 -3.13
CA THR A 7 -6.62 4.20 -4.45
C THR A 7 -5.11 4.22 -4.38
N LEU A 8 -4.54 4.96 -3.42
CA LEU A 8 -3.09 5.06 -3.22
C LEU A 8 -2.52 3.82 -2.50
N SER A 9 -3.29 3.24 -1.58
CA SER A 9 -2.87 2.09 -0.76
C SER A 9 -3.30 0.72 -1.33
N LEU A 10 -4.05 0.69 -2.42
CA LEU A 10 -4.62 -0.55 -3.00
C LEU A 10 -3.52 -1.57 -3.34
N ALA A 11 -2.48 -1.14 -4.05
CA ALA A 11 -1.37 -1.99 -4.46
C ALA A 11 -0.61 -2.60 -3.26
N PRO A 12 -0.14 -1.82 -2.26
CA PRO A 12 0.54 -2.39 -1.10
C PRO A 12 -0.39 -3.27 -0.23
N ILE A 13 -1.66 -2.92 -0.07
CA ILE A 13 -2.63 -3.73 0.71
C ILE A 13 -2.81 -5.11 0.07
N VAL A 14 -3.02 -5.17 -1.25
CA VAL A 14 -3.19 -6.44 -1.97
C VAL A 14 -1.92 -7.28 -1.87
N SER A 15 -0.74 -6.67 -1.99
CA SER A 15 0.54 -7.38 -1.85
C SER A 15 0.71 -8.00 -0.45
N LEU A 16 0.46 -7.23 0.61
CA LEU A 16 0.51 -7.71 2.00
C LEU A 16 -0.53 -8.80 2.26
N LEU A 17 -1.71 -8.71 1.66
CA LEU A 17 -2.75 -9.73 1.77
C LEU A 17 -2.29 -11.06 1.15
N ILE A 18 -1.67 -11.01 -0.04
CA ILE A 18 -1.12 -12.20 -0.71
C ILE A 18 -0.02 -12.84 0.13
N VAL A 19 0.87 -12.03 0.70
CA VAL A 19 1.95 -12.52 1.58
C VAL A 19 1.36 -13.22 2.81
N ASN A 20 0.36 -12.63 3.46
CA ASN A 20 -0.34 -13.26 4.58
C ASN A 20 -1.07 -14.55 4.20
N LEU A 21 -1.69 -14.59 3.02
CA LEU A 21 -2.36 -15.79 2.53
C LEU A 21 -1.36 -16.91 2.22
N ALA A 22 -0.22 -16.58 1.60
CA ALA A 22 0.85 -17.53 1.32
C ALA A 22 1.41 -18.13 2.62
N PHE A 23 1.58 -17.32 3.68
CA PHE A 23 1.91 -17.84 5.00
C PHE A 23 0.83 -18.79 5.52
N GLY A 24 -0.45 -18.41 5.43
CA GLY A 24 -1.57 -19.28 5.82
C GLY A 24 -1.63 -20.62 5.08
N VAL A 25 -1.11 -20.70 3.85
CA VAL A 25 -0.97 -21.97 3.12
C VAL A 25 0.27 -22.74 3.57
N MET A 26 1.41 -22.08 3.78
CA MET A 26 2.63 -22.73 4.28
C MET A 26 2.45 -23.32 5.68
N THR A 27 1.66 -22.67 6.54
CA THR A 27 1.33 -23.19 7.88
C THR A 27 0.56 -24.51 7.83
N LYS A 28 -0.27 -24.71 6.80
CA LYS A 28 -0.97 -25.98 6.55
C LYS A 28 -0.03 -27.09 6.07
N ALA A 29 1.01 -26.77 5.31
CA ALA A 29 1.94 -27.75 4.76
C ALA A 29 3.01 -28.21 5.76
N ALA A 30 3.44 -27.35 6.69
CA ALA A 30 4.47 -27.66 7.68
C ALA A 30 4.11 -27.08 9.07
N PRO A 31 3.35 -27.81 9.90
CA PRO A 31 2.89 -27.33 11.21
C PRO A 31 4.00 -27.21 12.27
N GLN A 32 5.24 -27.62 11.95
CA GLN A 32 6.39 -27.65 12.86
C GLN A 32 7.29 -26.41 12.75
N LEU A 33 7.17 -25.63 11.67
CA LEU A 33 7.90 -24.37 11.56
C LEU A 33 7.27 -23.37 12.52
N ASN A 34 8.08 -22.81 13.43
CA ASN A 34 7.62 -21.82 14.40
C ASN A 34 7.16 -20.54 13.67
N ILE A 35 5.88 -20.53 13.32
CA ILE A 35 5.18 -19.49 12.54
C ILE A 35 5.34 -18.10 13.12
N PHE A 36 5.46 -17.99 14.45
CA PHE A 36 5.68 -16.71 15.09
C PHE A 36 7.09 -16.16 14.83
N SER A 37 8.11 -17.01 14.84
CA SER A 37 9.51 -16.62 14.59
C SER A 37 9.77 -16.34 13.10
N ILE A 38 9.27 -17.23 12.24
CA ILE A 38 9.54 -17.18 10.79
C ILE A 38 8.59 -16.23 10.08
N GLY A 39 7.30 -16.26 10.42
CA GLY A 39 6.28 -15.43 9.78
C GLY A 39 6.51 -13.94 10.01
N PHE A 40 6.87 -13.52 11.24
CA PHE A 40 7.15 -12.12 11.54
C PHE A 40 8.36 -11.60 10.75
N SER A 41 9.47 -12.32 10.78
CA SER A 41 10.71 -11.91 10.13
C SER A 41 10.53 -11.77 8.61
N ILE A 42 9.85 -12.73 7.97
CA ILE A 42 9.64 -12.68 6.52
C ILE A 42 8.58 -11.63 6.16
N ALA A 43 7.50 -11.48 6.93
CA ALA A 43 6.51 -10.43 6.70
C ALA A 43 7.13 -9.02 6.82
N GLN A 44 8.04 -8.80 7.76
CA GLN A 44 8.75 -7.53 7.94
C GLN A 44 9.65 -7.22 6.73
N VAL A 45 10.43 -8.20 6.26
CA VAL A 45 11.32 -8.03 5.09
C VAL A 45 10.50 -7.80 3.81
N MET A 46 9.43 -8.58 3.61
CA MET A 46 8.53 -8.39 2.47
C MET A 46 7.82 -7.03 2.55
N GLY A 47 7.38 -6.60 3.72
CA GLY A 47 6.76 -5.29 3.93
C GLY A 47 7.67 -4.15 3.52
N LEU A 48 8.95 -4.20 3.92
CA LEU A 48 9.95 -3.20 3.52
C LEU A 48 10.22 -3.23 2.00
N LEU A 49 10.30 -4.41 1.39
CA LEU A 49 10.45 -4.55 -0.07
C LEU A 49 9.26 -3.96 -0.83
N ILE A 50 8.03 -4.24 -0.36
CA ILE A 50 6.82 -3.70 -0.96
C ILE A 50 6.82 -2.17 -0.88
N ILE A 51 7.15 -1.60 0.28
CA ILE A 51 7.24 -0.16 0.46
C ILE A 51 8.24 0.44 -0.54
N TRP A 52 9.43 -0.17 -0.67
CA TRP A 52 10.46 0.30 -1.59
C TRP A 52 9.98 0.33 -3.05
N ILE A 53 9.33 -0.73 -3.53
CA ILE A 53 8.78 -0.79 -4.90
C ILE A 53 7.63 0.20 -5.09
N THR A 54 6.75 0.34 -4.09
CA THR A 54 5.59 1.24 -4.18
C THR A 54 5.97 2.72 -4.10
N LEU A 55 7.12 3.06 -3.50
CA LEU A 55 7.57 4.44 -3.34
C LEU A 55 7.78 5.14 -4.70
N ASP A 56 8.26 4.41 -5.69
CA ASP A 56 8.48 4.92 -7.05
C ASP A 56 7.17 5.39 -7.69
N ASN A 57 6.12 4.56 -7.58
CA ASN A 57 4.79 4.86 -8.13
C ASN A 57 3.97 5.83 -7.27
N PHE A 58 4.38 6.08 -6.02
CA PHE A 58 3.66 6.98 -5.11
C PHE A 58 3.63 8.42 -5.60
N THR A 59 4.74 8.89 -6.20
CA THR A 59 4.91 10.27 -6.69
C THR A 59 3.89 10.63 -7.77
N ALA A 60 3.72 9.77 -8.77
CA ALA A 60 2.76 9.97 -9.86
C ALA A 60 1.31 10.04 -9.34
N HIS A 61 0.94 9.18 -8.40
CA HIS A 61 -0.39 9.23 -7.80
C HIS A 61 -0.57 10.48 -6.93
N PHE A 62 0.46 10.92 -6.22
CA PHE A 62 0.41 12.14 -5.41
C PHE A 62 0.18 13.38 -6.27
N GLU A 63 0.89 13.54 -7.40
CA GLU A 63 0.70 14.67 -8.30
C GLU A 63 -0.74 14.77 -8.82
N THR A 64 -1.34 13.65 -9.23
CA THR A 64 -2.73 13.67 -9.71
C THR A 64 -3.75 14.09 -8.64
N GLN A 65 -3.51 13.74 -7.37
CA GLN A 65 -4.36 14.18 -6.25
C GLN A 65 -4.07 15.64 -5.88
N TRP A 66 -2.82 16.07 -6.00
CA TRP A 66 -2.39 17.44 -5.77
C TRP A 66 -3.08 18.41 -6.75
N PHE A 67 -3.05 18.11 -8.05
CA PHE A 67 -3.75 18.91 -9.06
C PHE A 67 -5.26 19.05 -8.79
N ARG A 68 -5.91 17.98 -8.33
CA ARG A 68 -7.33 18.02 -7.94
C ARG A 68 -7.58 18.92 -6.73
N ALA A 69 -6.67 18.90 -5.75
CA ALA A 69 -6.76 19.76 -4.57
C ALA A 69 -6.53 21.24 -4.92
N GLU A 70 -5.57 21.51 -5.81
CA GLU A 70 -5.29 22.87 -6.30
C GLU A 70 -6.47 23.44 -7.08
N GLN A 71 -7.07 22.67 -7.99
CA GLN A 71 -8.30 23.06 -8.70
C GLN A 71 -9.44 23.39 -7.73
N PHE A 72 -9.63 22.55 -6.70
CA PHE A 72 -10.67 22.77 -5.70
C PHE A 72 -10.45 24.06 -4.89
N MET A 73 -9.19 24.38 -4.54
CA MET A 73 -8.86 25.63 -3.87
C MET A 73 -9.09 26.84 -4.78
N CYS A 74 -8.72 26.76 -6.05
CA CYS A 74 -8.94 27.85 -7.00
C CYS A 74 -10.43 28.09 -7.33
N GLU A 75 -11.26 27.04 -7.32
CA GLU A 75 -12.71 27.12 -7.46
C GLU A 75 -13.34 27.81 -6.23
N LEU A 76 -12.89 27.48 -5.02
CA LEU A 76 -13.33 28.14 -3.79
C LEU A 76 -12.94 29.63 -3.73
N LEU A 77 -11.76 29.97 -4.24
CA LEU A 77 -11.24 31.34 -4.29
C LEU A 77 -11.69 32.12 -5.54
N ASN A 78 -12.45 31.49 -6.44
CA ASN A 78 -12.98 32.09 -7.67
C ASN A 78 -11.90 32.77 -8.54
N ILE A 79 -10.70 32.19 -8.53
CA ILE A 79 -9.49 32.69 -9.20
C ILE A 79 -9.13 31.85 -10.44
N CYS A 80 -9.67 30.64 -10.55
CA CYS A 80 -9.59 29.87 -11.78
C CYS A 80 -10.62 30.41 -12.80
N SER A 81 -10.13 31.07 -13.85
CA SER A 81 -10.87 31.43 -15.06
C SER A 81 -10.79 30.34 -16.11
#